data_AF-A0A354R9B6-F1
#
_entry.id   AF-A0A354R9B6-F1
#
_cell.length_a   1.000
_cell.length_b   1.000
_cell.length_c   1.000
_cell.angle_alpha   90.00
_cell.angle_beta   90.00
_cell.angle_gamma   90.00
#
_symmetry.space_group_name_H-M   'P 1'
#
loop_
_entity.id
_entity.type
_entity.pdbx_description
1 polymer ?
#
loop_
_entity_poly.entity_id
_entity_poly.type
_entity_poly.pdbx_seq_one_letter_code
_entity_poly.pdbx_strand_id
1 'polypeptide(L)' 'LDEYRQYMEKDAALERRFQPVMVEPPNEEDAVSILRGIKERFEKYHNVHIRDEAIVSAVALSSR' A
#
# COMPACT_ATOMS: atom_id res chain seq x y z
N LEU A 1 0.48 -8.93 11.51
CA LEU A 1 -0.67 -9.48 12.28
C LEU A 1 -0.41 -9.46 13.79
N ASP A 2 0.85 -9.49 14.23
CA ASP A 2 1.19 -9.61 15.65
C ASP A 2 0.75 -8.40 16.49
N GLU A 3 0.76 -7.18 15.94
CA GLU A 3 0.41 -5.96 16.66
C GLU A 3 -1.09 -5.87 17.02
N TYR A 4 -1.99 -6.26 16.10
CA TYR A 4 -3.44 -6.27 16.36
C TYR A 4 -3.79 -7.29 17.45
N ARG A 5 -3.26 -8.51 17.36
CA ARG A 5 -3.47 -9.55 18.39
C ARG A 5 -2.89 -9.16 19.74
N GLN A 6 -1.72 -8.52 19.75
CA GLN A 6 -1.04 -8.18 21.00
C GLN A 6 -1.74 -7.08 21.79
N TYR A 7 -2.34 -6.09 21.12
CA TYR A 7 -2.85 -4.89 21.78
C TYR A 7 -4.37 -4.70 21.70
N MET A 8 -5.04 -5.19 20.65
CA MET A 8 -6.48 -5.00 20.48
C MET A 8 -7.29 -6.20 20.98
N GLU A 9 -6.88 -7.43 20.67
CA GLU A 9 -7.61 -8.64 21.11
C GLU A 9 -7.52 -8.89 22.63
N LYS A 10 -6.49 -8.36 23.31
CA LYS A 10 -6.34 -8.51 24.77
C LYS A 10 -7.17 -7.54 25.59
N ASP A 11 -7.65 -6.45 24.97
CA ASP A 11 -8.42 -5.42 25.65
C ASP A 11 -9.90 -5.51 25.27
N ALA A 12 -10.69 -6.10 26.18
CA ALA A 12 -12.12 -6.33 26.01
C ALA A 12 -12.94 -5.02 25.88
N ALA A 13 -12.42 -3.86 26.27
CA ALA A 13 -13.11 -2.59 26.09
C ALA A 13 -12.88 -2.03 24.67
N LEU A 14 -11.69 -2.24 24.11
CA LEU A 14 -11.36 -1.82 22.75
C LEU A 14 -12.04 -2.71 21.70
N GLU A 15 -12.07 -4.03 21.90
CA GLU A 15 -12.74 -4.97 20.99
C GLU A 15 -14.23 -4.65 20.79
N ARG A 16 -14.89 -4.10 21.82
CA ARG A 16 -16.31 -3.69 21.77
C ARG A 16 -16.53 -2.33 21.11
N ARG A 17 -15.51 -1.50 21.02
CA ARG A 17 -15.60 -0.13 20.49
C ARG A 17 -15.11 0.00 19.05
N PHE A 18 -14.25 -0.92 18.62
CA PHE A 18 -13.64 -0.89 17.30
C PHE A 18 -14.08 -2.09 16.47
N GLN A 19 -14.62 -1.83 15.29
CA GLN A 19 -14.86 -2.86 14.29
C GLN A 19 -13.55 -3.12 13.52
N PRO A 20 -13.08 -4.37 13.41
CA PRO A 20 -11.92 -4.67 12.58
C PRO A 20 -12.26 -4.43 11.11
N VAL A 21 -11.43 -3.64 10.44
CA VAL A 21 -11.46 -3.46 8.99
C VAL A 21 -10.23 -4.16 8.42
N MET A 22 -10.47 -5.25 7.69
CA MET A 22 -9.40 -5.99 7.02
C MET A 22 -8.98 -5.21 5.77
N VAL A 23 -7.69 -4.94 5.66
CA VAL A 23 -7.10 -4.30 4.50
C VAL A 23 -6.21 -5.32 3.80
N GLU A 24 -6.63 -5.72 2.60
CA GLU A 24 -5.86 -6.61 1.75
C GLU A 24 -4.77 -5.84 0.99
N PRO A 25 -3.64 -6.48 0.67
CA PRO A 25 -2.65 -5.85 -0.21
C PRO A 25 -3.24 -5.57 -1.60
N PRO A 26 -2.81 -4.51 -2.28
CA PRO A 26 -3.25 -4.22 -3.64
C PRO A 26 -2.80 -5.33 -4.60
N ASN A 27 -3.62 -5.60 -5.62
CA ASN A 27 -3.18 -6.43 -6.75
C ASN A 27 -2.23 -5.63 -7.67
N GLU A 28 -1.67 -6.27 -8.69
CA GLU A 28 -0.71 -5.61 -9.59
C GLU A 28 -1.32 -4.41 -10.35
N GLU A 29 -2.57 -4.51 -10.79
CA GLU A 29 -3.25 -3.42 -11.52
C GLU A 29 -3.51 -2.21 -10.60
N ASP A 30 -3.93 -2.48 -9.36
CA ASP A 30 -4.11 -1.47 -8.33
C ASP A 30 -2.78 -0.79 -7.99
N ALA A 31 -1.71 -1.58 -7.83
CA ALA A 31 -0.37 -1.06 -7.55
C ALA A 31 0.14 -0.16 -8.67
N VAL A 32 -0.05 -0.54 -9.95
CA VAL A 32 0.28 0.31 -11.10
C VAL A 32 -0.52 1.62 -11.05
N SER A 33 -1.81 1.54 -10.74
CA SER A 33 -2.69 2.72 -10.65
C SER A 33 -2.27 3.67 -9.52
N ILE A 34 -1.91 3.12 -8.36
CA ILE A 34 -1.39 3.89 -7.22
C ILE A 34 -0.07 4.59 -7.60
N LEU A 35 0.86 3.87 -8.24
CA LEU A 35 2.15 4.45 -8.65
C LEU A 35 1.99 5.54 -9.72
N ARG A 36 1.05 5.38 -10.65
CA ARG A 36 0.69 6.44 -11.60
C ARG A 36 0.12 7.67 -10.89
N GLY A 37 -0.68 7.49 -9.84
CA GLY A 37 -1.23 8.58 -9.02
C GLY A 37 -0.18 9.39 -8.27
N ILE A 38 0.94 8.78 -7.88
CA ILE A 38 2.04 9.48 -7.18
C ILE A 38 3.19 9.91 -8.10
N LYS A 39 3.16 9.51 -9.38
CA LYS A 39 4.21 9.74 -10.38
C LYS A 39 4.69 11.19 -10.42
N GLU A 40 3.77 12.14 -10.60
CA GLU A 40 4.09 13.57 -10.75
C GLU A 40 4.87 14.11 -9.54
N ARG A 41 4.49 13.67 -8.33
CA ARG A 41 5.18 14.06 -7.10
C ARG A 41 6.60 13.52 -7.05
N PHE A 42 6.82 12.28 -7.49
CA PHE A 42 8.15 11.66 -7.56
C PHE A 42 9.03 12.30 -8.63
N GLU A 43 8.48 12.56 -9.81
CA GLU A 43 9.18 13.25 -10.91
C GLU A 43 9.68 14.63 -10.46
N LYS A 44 8.82 15.40 -9.78
CA LYS A 44 9.18 16.71 -9.23
C LYS A 44 10.24 16.61 -8.13
N TYR A 45 10.11 15.65 -7.22
CA TYR A 45 11.04 15.49 -6.11
C TYR A 45 12.45 15.08 -6.58
N HIS A 46 12.53 14.19 -7.56
CA HIS A 46 13.81 13.68 -8.09
C HIS A 46 14.34 14.45 -9.31
N ASN A 47 13.54 15.37 -9.85
CA ASN A 47 13.86 16.13 -11.06
C ASN A 47 14.17 15.21 -12.26
N VAL A 48 13.34 14.18 -12.44
CA VAL A 48 13.43 13.18 -13.51
C VAL A 48 12.07 12.96 -14.17
N HIS A 49 12.08 12.37 -15.37
CA HIS A 49 10.87 11.88 -16.02
C HIS A 49 10.80 10.35 -15.91
N ILE A 50 9.67 9.84 -15.44
CA ILE A 50 9.40 8.41 -15.25
C ILE A 50 8.51 7.93 -16.40
N ARG A 51 9.01 6.95 -17.16
CA ARG A 51 8.22 6.31 -18.23
C ARG A 51 7.15 5.42 -17.65
N ASP A 52 6.00 5.34 -18.30
CA ASP A 52 4.89 4.50 -17.83
C ASP A 52 5.28 3.00 -17.82
N GLU A 53 6.03 2.55 -18.83
CA GLU A 53 6.60 1.19 -18.90
C GLU A 53 7.50 0.86 -17.71
N ALA A 54 8.19 1.86 -17.15
CA ALA A 54 9.06 1.67 -15.98
C ALA A 54 8.22 1.41 -14.71
N ILE A 55 7.04 2.01 -14.60
CA ILE A 55 6.11 1.77 -13.50
C ILE A 55 5.58 0.34 -13.56
N VAL A 56 5.10 -0.09 -14.74
CA VAL A 56 4.61 -1.47 -14.95
C VAL A 56 5.70 -2.49 -14.63
N SER A 57 6.93 -2.25 -15.12
CA SER A 57 8.07 -3.14 -14.87
C SER A 57 8.45 -3.18 -13.38
N ALA A 58 8.40 -2.04 -12.68
CA ALA A 58 8.71 -1.98 -11.25
C ALA A 58 7.72 -2.82 -10.42
N VAL A 59 6.42 -2.75 -10.74
CA VAL A 59 5.39 -3.58 -10.08
C VAL A 59 5.63 -5.06 -10.35
N ALA A 60 5.82 -5.43 -11.61
CA ALA A 60 6.05 -6.83 -11.99
C ALA A 60 7.32 -7.43 -11.35
N LEU A 61 8.38 -6.63 -11.16
CA LEU A 61 9.60 -7.07 -10.48
C LEU A 61 9.44 -7.15 -8.95
N SER A 62 8.55 -6.35 -8.36
CA SER A 62 8.31 -6.32 -6.91
C SER A 62 7.37 -7.43 -6.43
N SER A 63 6.52 -7.97 -7.30
CA SER A 63 5.56 -9.06 -7.04
C SER A 63 6.22 -10.45 -7.04
N ARG A 64 7.49 -10.53 -7.45
CA ARG A 64 8.24 -11.77 -7.66
C ARG A 64 8.82 -12.36 -6.38
#